data_AF-A0A3B3DZW7-F1
#
_entry.id   AF-A0A3B3DZW7-F1
#
_cell.length_a   1.000
_cell.length_b   1.000
_cell.length_c   1.000
_cell.angle_alpha   90.00
_cell.angle_beta   90.00
_cell.angle_gamma   90.00
#
_symmetry.space_group_name_H-M   'P 1'
#
loop_
_entity.id
_entity.type
_entity.pdbx_description
1 polymer ?
#
loop_
_entity_poly.entity_id
_entity_poly.type
_entity_poly.pdbx_seq_one_letter_code
_entity_poly.pdbx_strand_id
1 'polypeptide(L)'
;MPILSTSTGLHESLALLTSQLHPDANHKEDLVFLKDVFSEKSLGYLMKIHEKLNQYVKYSPTPVLHSASCLAEDLAEELQNGPLEDDERELLHLLSTPHLKAVLSAHDIVAQKKFDPVLPPLPEDLDDDIEEESVKIVRLVKNKEPLGATIRKDEATGAVIVARIMRGGAADRSGLVNVGDELREVNGHLITHKRPDEISQILSQSQGSITLKIIPAVTDDDKLRESKVFLRALFDYTPYEDKATPCQEAGLPFRKGNILQVVCQEDATWWQAKRVGDCNLRAGLIPSTQFQERRLRYRMKMGSLPAPVPPKAPLYDRGEREDCDSKAALNGKDVASLRRSFRLKRDRQSAPADAADPKHTEFLIYEEVTQFVTRPGERPRLIVLIGSLGARINELKQKVIAENPRRYGLAVPHTTRTRRSYEREGVEYHFISKAAFEADIQNGKFIEFGEYKDNLYGTSLESINRVLNHNKVCLLDVQPEALKTLRTAEFKPYVIFVRPRIHDGQGKGFGSSSSLSVGLTEEDLLEMSQSAERMEECYGHWVDYVLVKEDLSGAVAELHGTLERAQTEPQWVPVSWVRR
;
A
#
# COMPACT_ATOMS: atom_id res chain seq x y z
N MET A 1 -11.90 7.37 -35.80
CA MET A 1 -11.06 6.18 -35.57
C MET A 1 -11.78 4.99 -36.17
N PRO A 2 -11.13 4.15 -37.01
CA PRO A 2 -11.78 2.94 -37.46
C PRO A 2 -11.94 1.99 -36.27
N ILE A 3 -13.10 1.35 -36.20
CA ILE A 3 -13.46 0.41 -35.15
C ILE A 3 -12.71 -0.88 -35.45
N LEU A 4 -11.67 -1.18 -34.67
CA LEU A 4 -11.02 -2.48 -34.71
C LEU A 4 -12.01 -3.51 -34.15
N SER A 5 -12.47 -4.42 -35.01
CA SER A 5 -13.31 -5.54 -34.58
C SER A 5 -12.49 -6.50 -33.71
N THR A 6 -13.12 -7.17 -32.77
CA THR A 6 -12.47 -8.16 -31.88
C THR A 6 -11.96 -9.41 -32.62
N SER A 7 -12.17 -9.50 -33.93
CA SER A 7 -11.73 -10.62 -34.79
C SER A 7 -10.58 -10.28 -35.74
N THR A 8 -10.09 -9.04 -35.82
CA THR A 8 -8.96 -8.71 -36.71
C THR A 8 -7.65 -9.25 -36.15
N GLY A 9 -6.95 -10.07 -36.93
CA GLY A 9 -5.64 -10.61 -36.56
C GLY A 9 -4.60 -9.50 -36.35
N LEU A 10 -3.56 -9.77 -35.55
CA LEU A 10 -2.46 -8.83 -35.31
C LEU A 10 -1.78 -8.39 -36.62
N HIS A 11 -1.68 -9.30 -37.59
CA HIS A 11 -1.15 -9.02 -38.92
C HIS A 11 -2.03 -8.04 -39.71
N GLU A 12 -3.35 -8.21 -39.68
CA GLU A 12 -4.28 -7.29 -40.34
C GLU A 12 -4.31 -5.92 -39.67
N SER A 13 -4.20 -5.89 -38.34
CA SER A 13 -4.14 -4.66 -37.56
C SER A 13 -2.88 -3.84 -37.90
N LEU A 14 -1.73 -4.50 -38.02
CA LEU A 14 -0.47 -3.87 -38.45
C LEU A 14 -0.50 -3.39 -39.91
N ALA A 15 -1.10 -4.17 -40.82
CA ALA A 15 -1.28 -3.74 -42.21
C ALA A 15 -2.18 -2.50 -42.30
N LEU A 16 -3.25 -2.45 -41.50
CA LEU A 16 -4.16 -1.30 -41.41
C LEU A 16 -3.44 -0.06 -40.85
N LEU A 17 -2.67 -0.24 -39.77
CA LEU A 17 -1.85 0.82 -39.16
C LEU A 17 -0.83 1.37 -40.15
N THR A 18 -0.13 0.50 -40.88
CA THR A 18 0.86 0.90 -41.91
C THR A 18 0.20 1.71 -43.03
N SER A 19 -1.01 1.33 -43.43
CA SER A 19 -1.78 2.06 -44.45
C SER A 19 -2.28 3.44 -44.01
N GLN A 20 -2.37 3.67 -42.69
CA GLN A 20 -2.87 4.92 -42.08
C GLN A 20 -1.75 5.90 -41.69
N LEU A 21 -0.48 5.52 -41.87
CA LEU A 21 0.66 6.42 -41.68
C LEU A 21 0.71 7.43 -42.86
N HIS A 22 -0.02 8.53 -42.74
CA HIS A 22 0.03 9.63 -43.71
C HIS A 22 1.21 10.59 -43.46
N PRO A 23 1.79 11.20 -44.50
CA PRO A 23 3.03 12.01 -44.40
C PRO A 23 2.89 13.38 -43.68
N ASP A 24 1.72 13.70 -43.13
CA ASP A 24 1.33 15.06 -42.75
C ASP A 24 1.57 15.40 -41.27
N ALA A 25 2.49 14.71 -40.60
CA ALA A 25 2.92 15.06 -39.25
C ALA A 25 4.40 15.47 -39.20
N ASN A 26 4.73 16.36 -38.25
CA ASN A 26 6.04 17.00 -38.00
C ASN A 26 7.23 16.05 -37.73
N HIS A 27 7.05 14.73 -37.85
CA HIS A 27 8.03 13.69 -37.58
C HIS A 27 8.18 12.76 -38.79
N LYS A 28 8.56 13.32 -39.95
CA LYS A 28 8.70 12.57 -41.21
C LYS A 28 9.72 11.43 -41.10
N GLU A 29 10.79 11.60 -40.34
CA GLU A 29 11.83 10.58 -40.15
C GLU A 29 11.31 9.39 -39.33
N ASP A 30 10.59 9.64 -38.23
CA ASP A 30 10.00 8.59 -37.40
C ASP A 30 8.90 7.82 -38.14
N LEU A 31 8.12 8.49 -38.99
CA LEU A 31 7.11 7.86 -39.84
C LEU A 31 7.71 7.00 -40.94
N VAL A 32 8.82 7.43 -41.54
CA VAL A 32 9.58 6.63 -42.51
C VAL A 32 10.17 5.40 -41.82
N PHE A 33 10.79 5.58 -40.65
CA PHE A 33 11.31 4.46 -39.85
C PHE A 33 10.23 3.44 -39.48
N LEU A 34 9.07 3.89 -38.96
CA LEU A 34 7.96 3.00 -38.62
C LEU A 34 7.41 2.29 -39.86
N LYS A 35 7.33 2.98 -41.00
CA LYS A 35 6.91 2.37 -42.26
C LYS A 35 7.92 1.31 -42.71
N ASP A 36 9.21 1.56 -42.57
CA ASP A 36 10.26 0.59 -42.93
C ASP A 36 10.23 -0.64 -42.02
N VAL A 37 10.07 -0.44 -40.71
CA VAL A 37 9.94 -1.53 -39.71
C VAL A 37 8.68 -2.36 -39.95
N PHE A 38 7.52 -1.73 -40.18
CA PHE A 38 6.27 -2.46 -40.42
C PHE A 38 6.18 -3.07 -41.82
N SER A 39 6.93 -2.55 -42.79
CA SER A 39 7.06 -3.14 -44.12
C SER A 39 8.13 -4.24 -44.20
N GLU A 40 8.87 -4.49 -43.11
CA GLU A 40 9.90 -5.51 -43.06
C GLU A 40 9.27 -6.91 -43.19
N LYS A 41 9.73 -7.68 -44.18
CA LYS A 41 9.19 -9.01 -44.46
C LYS A 41 9.33 -9.97 -43.28
N SER A 42 10.41 -9.85 -42.51
CA SER A 42 10.70 -10.67 -41.33
C SER A 42 9.61 -10.50 -40.24
N LEU A 43 9.21 -9.26 -39.96
CA LEU A 43 8.16 -8.92 -39.01
C LEU A 43 6.80 -9.45 -39.49
N GLY A 44 6.51 -9.32 -40.78
CA GLY A 44 5.31 -9.90 -41.39
C GLY A 44 5.23 -11.42 -41.23
N TYR A 45 6.34 -12.13 -41.44
CA TYR A 45 6.40 -13.58 -41.19
C TYR A 45 6.27 -13.93 -39.71
N LEU A 46 6.91 -13.17 -38.82
CA LEU A 46 6.83 -13.39 -37.38
C LEU A 46 5.39 -13.23 -36.85
N MET A 47 4.66 -12.23 -37.35
CA MET A 47 3.25 -12.01 -36.98
C MET A 47 2.34 -13.13 -37.49
N LYS A 48 2.58 -13.64 -38.70
CA LYS A 48 1.86 -14.82 -39.23
C LYS A 48 2.15 -16.08 -38.42
N ILE A 49 3.40 -16.29 -38.00
CA ILE A 49 3.79 -17.41 -37.14
C ILE A 49 3.10 -17.29 -35.78
N HIS A 50 3.11 -16.10 -35.18
CA HIS A 50 2.43 -15.84 -33.90
C HIS A 50 0.92 -16.11 -33.98
N GLU A 51 0.26 -15.69 -35.07
CA GLU A 51 -1.16 -15.95 -35.28
C GLU A 51 -1.47 -17.44 -35.45
N LYS A 52 -0.61 -18.18 -36.16
CA LYS A 52 -0.71 -19.64 -36.29
C LYS A 52 -0.46 -20.38 -34.98
N LEU A 53 0.52 -19.94 -34.19
CA LEU A 53 0.79 -20.48 -32.86
C LEU A 53 -0.37 -20.22 -31.89
N ASN A 54 -0.96 -19.02 -31.89
CA ASN A 54 -2.13 -18.72 -31.06
C ASN A 54 -3.36 -19.54 -31.45
N GLN A 55 -3.56 -19.78 -32.75
CA GLN A 55 -4.59 -20.72 -33.22
C GLN A 55 -4.30 -22.13 -32.70
N TYR A 56 -3.04 -22.60 -32.80
CA TYR A 56 -2.64 -23.90 -32.28
C TYR A 56 -2.86 -24.03 -30.77
N VAL A 57 -2.53 -23.00 -29.98
CA VAL A 57 -2.75 -22.99 -28.51
C VAL A 57 -4.23 -23.02 -28.15
N LYS A 58 -5.10 -22.34 -28.92
CA LYS A 58 -6.55 -22.30 -28.66
C LYS A 58 -7.29 -23.56 -29.09
N TYR A 59 -6.80 -24.25 -30.12
CA TYR A 59 -7.49 -25.38 -30.75
C TYR A 59 -6.74 -26.71 -30.63
N SER A 60 -5.68 -26.79 -29.81
CA SER A 60 -5.00 -28.06 -29.59
C SER A 60 -5.93 -29.01 -28.84
N PRO A 61 -6.27 -30.18 -29.43
CA PRO A 61 -7.10 -31.14 -28.74
C PRO A 61 -6.33 -31.72 -27.56
N THR A 62 -6.90 -31.62 -26.35
CA THR A 62 -6.38 -32.30 -25.17
C THR A 62 -6.80 -33.76 -25.19
N PRO A 63 -5.87 -34.73 -25.18
CA PRO A 63 -6.25 -36.14 -25.18
C PRO A 63 -6.92 -36.52 -23.86
N VAL A 64 -8.01 -37.29 -23.95
CA VAL A 64 -8.80 -37.73 -22.77
C VAL A 64 -8.03 -38.78 -21.95
N LEU A 65 -7.21 -39.59 -22.60
CA LEU A 65 -6.32 -40.58 -21.99
C LEU A 65 -4.97 -40.59 -22.71
N HIS A 66 -3.93 -41.16 -22.09
CA HIS A 66 -2.59 -41.26 -22.71
C HIS A 66 -2.17 -42.70 -23.01
N SER A 67 -2.97 -43.70 -22.62
CA SER A 67 -2.63 -45.13 -22.69
C SER A 67 -3.86 -45.97 -23.03
N ALA A 68 -4.63 -45.55 -24.03
CA ALA A 68 -5.85 -46.22 -24.45
C ALA A 68 -5.58 -47.61 -25.06
N SER A 69 -4.40 -47.83 -25.66
CA SER A 69 -3.97 -49.12 -26.19
C SER A 69 -3.71 -50.14 -25.07
N CYS A 70 -2.96 -49.75 -24.03
CA CYS A 70 -2.70 -50.64 -22.89
C CYS A 70 -4.00 -51.01 -22.17
N LEU A 71 -4.89 -50.04 -21.95
CA LEU A 71 -6.17 -50.28 -21.31
C LEU A 71 -7.05 -51.26 -22.11
N ALA A 72 -7.02 -51.19 -23.44
CA ALA A 72 -7.73 -52.12 -24.31
C ALA A 72 -7.13 -53.53 -24.28
N GLU A 73 -5.82 -53.65 -24.08
CA GLU A 73 -5.12 -54.93 -23.91
C GLU A 73 -5.45 -55.56 -22.54
N ASP A 74 -5.37 -54.78 -21.46
CA ASP A 74 -5.73 -55.22 -20.10
C ASP A 74 -7.19 -55.72 -20.06
N LEU A 75 -8.12 -54.95 -20.66
CA LEU A 75 -9.53 -55.35 -20.74
C LEU A 75 -9.72 -56.61 -21.59
N ALA A 76 -8.98 -56.77 -22.68
CA ALA A 76 -9.04 -57.96 -23.51
C ALA A 76 -8.48 -59.21 -22.79
N GLU A 77 -7.50 -59.05 -21.89
CA GLU A 77 -7.00 -60.12 -21.03
C GLU A 77 -7.98 -60.49 -19.92
N GLU A 78 -8.60 -59.50 -19.27
CA GLU A 78 -9.61 -59.73 -18.24
C GLU A 78 -10.85 -60.46 -18.79
N LEU A 79 -11.33 -60.07 -19.97
CA LEU A 79 -12.45 -60.72 -20.64
C LEU A 79 -12.14 -62.17 -21.03
N GLN A 80 -10.88 -62.50 -21.35
CA GLN A 80 -10.48 -63.88 -21.67
C GLN A 80 -10.48 -64.81 -20.45
N ASN A 81 -10.44 -64.26 -19.23
CA ASN A 81 -10.35 -65.03 -17.99
C ASN A 81 -11.73 -65.38 -17.38
N GLY A 82 -12.84 -64.98 -18.00
CA GLY A 82 -14.22 -65.22 -17.52
C GLY A 82 -15.13 -65.98 -18.48
N PRO A 83 -16.31 -66.45 -18.04
CA PRO A 83 -17.34 -67.02 -18.92
C PRO A 83 -18.00 -65.91 -19.75
N LEU A 84 -17.71 -65.88 -21.05
CA LEU A 84 -18.12 -64.81 -21.96
C LEU A 84 -19.60 -64.87 -22.39
N GLU A 85 -20.36 -63.82 -22.08
CA GLU A 85 -21.64 -63.53 -22.74
C GLU A 85 -21.43 -63.11 -24.20
N ASP A 86 -22.49 -63.10 -25.02
CA ASP A 86 -22.36 -62.84 -26.46
C ASP A 86 -21.86 -61.41 -26.77
N ASP A 87 -22.26 -60.42 -25.97
CA ASP A 87 -21.80 -59.03 -26.08
C ASP A 87 -20.31 -58.89 -25.71
N GLU A 88 -19.83 -59.65 -24.71
CA GLU A 88 -18.42 -59.65 -24.29
C GLU A 88 -17.53 -60.31 -25.34
N ARG A 89 -18.06 -61.32 -26.05
CA ARG A 89 -17.39 -62.00 -27.15
C ARG A 89 -17.24 -61.07 -28.37
N GLU A 90 -18.27 -60.28 -28.67
CA GLU A 90 -18.23 -59.27 -29.72
C GLU A 90 -17.24 -58.15 -29.39
N LEU A 91 -17.24 -57.67 -28.14
CA LEU A 91 -16.29 -56.67 -27.67
C LEU A 91 -14.84 -57.16 -27.74
N LEU A 92 -14.57 -58.39 -27.29
CA LEU A 92 -13.25 -59.01 -27.38
C LEU A 92 -12.80 -59.14 -28.84
N HIS A 93 -13.71 -59.51 -29.75
CA HIS A 93 -13.42 -59.58 -31.18
C HIS A 93 -13.05 -58.19 -31.74
N LEU A 94 -13.81 -57.16 -31.39
CA LEU A 94 -13.59 -55.78 -31.82
C LEU A 94 -12.24 -55.23 -31.32
N LEU A 95 -11.94 -55.39 -30.03
CA LEU A 95 -10.66 -54.99 -29.40
C LEU A 95 -9.46 -55.75 -29.97
N SER A 96 -9.69 -56.98 -30.44
CA SER A 96 -8.66 -57.80 -31.08
C SER A 96 -8.41 -57.43 -32.55
N THR A 97 -9.25 -56.60 -33.17
CA THR A 97 -9.06 -56.22 -34.58
C THR A 97 -7.79 -55.38 -34.77
N PRO A 98 -6.98 -55.66 -35.80
CA PRO A 98 -5.72 -54.94 -36.03
C PRO A 98 -5.95 -53.46 -36.33
N HIS A 99 -7.08 -53.12 -36.95
CA HIS A 99 -7.44 -51.73 -37.26
C HIS A 99 -7.70 -50.93 -35.98
N LEU A 100 -8.45 -51.48 -35.02
CA LEU A 100 -8.73 -50.78 -33.78
C LEU A 100 -7.47 -50.64 -32.91
N LYS A 101 -6.65 -51.69 -32.82
CA LYS A 101 -5.33 -51.62 -32.15
C LYS A 101 -4.43 -50.55 -32.76
N ALA A 102 -4.37 -50.47 -34.09
CA ALA A 102 -3.58 -49.44 -34.78
C ALA A 102 -4.10 -48.03 -34.49
N VAL A 103 -5.43 -47.83 -34.43
CA VAL A 103 -6.04 -46.54 -34.08
C VAL A 103 -5.74 -46.15 -32.63
N LEU A 104 -5.83 -47.08 -31.69
CA LEU A 104 -5.51 -46.84 -30.27
C LEU A 104 -4.01 -46.54 -30.07
N SER A 105 -3.14 -47.25 -30.79
CA SER A 105 -1.71 -46.99 -30.79
C SER A 105 -1.37 -45.60 -31.36
N ALA A 106 -1.98 -45.22 -32.49
CA ALA A 106 -1.81 -43.90 -33.08
C ALA A 106 -2.35 -42.79 -32.16
N HIS A 107 -3.49 -43.03 -31.50
CA HIS A 107 -4.01 -42.15 -30.47
C HIS A 107 -2.99 -41.94 -29.35
N ASP A 108 -2.40 -43.02 -28.81
CA ASP A 108 -1.44 -42.92 -27.72
C ASP A 108 -0.14 -42.21 -28.12
N ILE A 109 0.35 -42.42 -29.35
CA ILE A 109 1.51 -41.69 -29.89
C ILE A 109 1.24 -40.18 -29.94
N VAL A 110 0.04 -39.77 -30.40
CA VAL A 110 -0.37 -38.37 -30.45
C VAL A 110 -0.63 -37.81 -29.05
N ALA A 111 -1.29 -38.57 -28.19
CA ALA A 111 -1.61 -38.16 -26.84
C ALA A 111 -0.35 -37.96 -25.97
N GLN A 112 0.65 -38.84 -26.14
CA GLN A 112 1.94 -38.78 -25.45
C GLN A 112 2.95 -37.84 -26.13
N LYS A 113 2.56 -37.15 -27.21
CA LYS A 113 3.42 -36.26 -28.00
C LYS A 113 4.71 -36.92 -28.51
N LYS A 114 4.69 -38.24 -28.73
CA LYS A 114 5.82 -39.02 -29.27
C LYS A 114 6.09 -38.78 -30.77
N PHE A 115 5.41 -37.80 -31.37
CA PHE A 115 5.68 -37.30 -32.71
C PHE A 115 6.61 -36.08 -32.72
N ASP A 116 6.89 -35.49 -31.54
CA ASP A 116 7.86 -34.39 -31.44
C ASP A 116 9.27 -34.93 -31.73
N PRO A 117 10.14 -34.15 -32.40
CA PRO A 117 11.49 -34.59 -32.73
C PRO A 117 12.27 -34.89 -31.45
N VAL A 118 12.57 -36.17 -31.24
CA VAL A 118 13.38 -36.64 -30.11
C VAL A 118 14.85 -36.36 -30.44
N LEU A 119 15.55 -35.70 -29.52
CA LEU A 119 17.00 -35.49 -29.62
C LEU A 119 17.70 -36.86 -29.71
N PRO A 120 18.70 -37.03 -30.59
CA PRO A 120 19.45 -38.29 -30.63
C PRO A 120 20.05 -38.59 -29.25
N PRO A 121 20.05 -39.87 -28.82
CA PRO A 121 20.68 -40.25 -27.56
C PRO A 121 22.16 -39.87 -27.60
N LEU A 122 22.64 -39.33 -26.48
CA LEU A 122 24.04 -38.95 -26.33
C LEU A 122 24.93 -40.20 -26.52
N PRO A 123 26.08 -40.09 -27.22
CA PRO A 123 27.03 -41.20 -27.37
C PRO A 123 27.49 -41.71 -26.00
N GLU A 124 27.59 -43.04 -25.85
CA GLU A 124 27.99 -43.73 -24.61
C GLU A 124 29.47 -43.51 -24.21
N ASP A 125 30.25 -42.77 -25.01
CA ASP A 125 31.69 -42.56 -24.84
C ASP A 125 32.05 -41.18 -24.25
N LEU A 126 31.17 -40.58 -23.45
CA LEU A 126 31.56 -39.47 -22.58
C LEU A 126 31.87 -40.07 -21.21
N ASP A 127 33.17 -40.22 -20.91
CA ASP A 127 33.67 -40.59 -19.59
C ASP A 127 32.91 -39.80 -18.51
N ASP A 128 32.41 -40.51 -17.49
CA ASP A 128 31.74 -39.97 -16.28
C ASP A 128 32.63 -38.99 -15.46
N ASP A 129 33.84 -38.67 -15.94
CA ASP A 129 34.80 -37.74 -15.35
C ASP A 129 34.64 -36.29 -15.84
N ILE A 130 33.70 -36.00 -16.75
CA ILE A 130 33.30 -34.62 -17.04
C ILE A 130 31.97 -34.33 -16.33
N GLU A 131 32.05 -33.99 -15.05
CA GLU A 131 31.04 -33.14 -14.40
C GLU A 131 31.05 -31.76 -15.10
N GLU A 132 30.65 -31.69 -16.38
CA GLU A 132 30.39 -30.42 -17.05
C GLU A 132 29.08 -29.90 -16.48
N GLU A 133 29.18 -29.19 -15.35
CA GLU A 133 28.11 -28.36 -14.79
C GLU A 133 27.43 -27.63 -15.95
N SER A 134 26.19 -28.00 -16.28
CA SER A 134 25.53 -27.53 -17.50
C SER A 134 25.45 -26.00 -17.50
N VAL A 135 26.27 -25.33 -18.31
CA VAL A 135 26.36 -23.87 -18.32
C VAL A 135 25.26 -23.28 -19.20
N LYS A 136 24.42 -22.42 -18.62
CA LYS A 136 23.40 -21.63 -19.29
C LYS A 136 23.98 -20.28 -19.71
N ILE A 137 23.90 -19.93 -20.99
CA ILE A 137 24.30 -18.61 -21.50
C ILE A 137 23.06 -17.73 -21.63
N VAL A 138 23.03 -16.64 -20.87
CA VAL A 138 21.92 -15.69 -20.80
C VAL A 138 22.33 -14.36 -21.39
N ARG A 139 21.49 -13.77 -22.25
CA ARG A 139 21.71 -12.45 -22.83
C ARG A 139 20.62 -11.48 -22.36
N LEU A 140 21.03 -10.46 -21.63
CA LEU A 140 20.15 -9.43 -21.06
C LEU A 140 20.42 -8.08 -21.74
N VAL A 141 19.38 -7.27 -21.92
CA VAL A 141 19.53 -5.90 -22.42
C VAL A 141 19.41 -4.94 -21.25
N LYS A 142 20.47 -4.15 -21.02
CA LYS A 142 20.57 -3.16 -19.95
C LYS A 142 20.43 -1.75 -20.50
N ASN A 143 19.41 -1.03 -20.02
CA ASN A 143 19.04 0.32 -20.47
C ASN A 143 19.34 1.37 -19.39
N LYS A 144 20.62 1.67 -19.11
CA LYS A 144 21.09 2.60 -18.05
C LYS A 144 20.65 2.27 -16.61
N GLU A 145 19.66 1.42 -16.40
CA GLU A 145 19.25 0.88 -15.11
C GLU A 145 20.12 -0.31 -14.68
N PRO A 146 20.26 -0.57 -13.37
CA PRO A 146 20.85 -1.82 -12.89
C PRO A 146 20.00 -3.02 -13.32
N LEU A 147 20.63 -4.19 -13.48
CA LEU A 147 19.95 -5.41 -13.91
C LEU A 147 18.82 -5.86 -12.97
N GLY A 148 18.87 -5.45 -11.69
CA GLY A 148 17.86 -5.82 -10.70
C GLY A 148 18.08 -7.23 -10.16
N ALA A 149 19.33 -7.61 -9.92
CA ALA A 149 19.71 -8.80 -9.17
C ALA A 149 20.80 -8.41 -8.17
N THR A 150 20.81 -9.02 -6.99
CA THR A 150 21.90 -8.88 -6.01
C THR A 150 22.72 -10.16 -5.99
N ILE A 151 24.03 -10.04 -5.96
CA ILE A 151 24.96 -11.17 -5.91
C ILE A 151 25.59 -11.26 -4.52
N ARG A 152 25.91 -12.47 -4.09
CA ARG A 152 26.74 -12.71 -2.90
C ARG A 152 27.84 -13.70 -3.24
N LYS A 153 28.96 -13.59 -2.54
CA LYS A 153 30.01 -14.61 -2.60
C LYS A 153 29.71 -15.67 -1.54
N ASP A 154 29.64 -16.92 -1.94
CA ASP A 154 29.51 -18.03 -1.02
C ASP A 154 30.85 -18.25 -0.30
N GLU A 155 30.81 -18.41 1.03
CA GLU A 155 32.02 -18.53 1.86
C GLU A 155 32.63 -19.93 1.75
N ALA A 156 31.81 -20.96 1.50
CA ALA A 156 32.26 -22.34 1.41
C ALA A 156 32.93 -22.66 0.06
N THR A 157 32.27 -22.30 -1.03
CA THR A 157 32.75 -22.61 -2.40
C THR A 157 33.59 -21.48 -3.00
N GLY A 158 33.48 -20.26 -2.48
CA GLY A 158 34.06 -19.07 -3.10
C GLY A 158 33.34 -18.63 -4.38
N ALA A 159 32.26 -19.31 -4.77
CA ALA A 159 31.48 -19.01 -5.95
C ALA A 159 30.64 -17.73 -5.78
N VAL A 160 30.34 -17.06 -6.89
CA VAL A 160 29.44 -15.89 -6.88
C VAL A 160 28.06 -16.34 -7.29
N ILE A 161 27.09 -16.22 -6.39
CA ILE A 161 25.72 -16.69 -6.60
C ILE A 161 24.73 -15.54 -6.60
N VAL A 162 23.65 -15.68 -7.37
CA VAL A 162 22.52 -14.75 -7.37
C VAL A 162 21.76 -14.91 -6.06
N ALA A 163 21.87 -13.92 -5.19
CA ALA A 163 21.24 -13.93 -3.87
C ALA A 163 19.76 -13.54 -3.91
N ARG A 164 19.37 -12.65 -4.84
CA ARG A 164 18.00 -12.14 -4.97
C ARG A 164 17.75 -11.57 -6.36
N ILE A 165 16.52 -11.71 -6.84
CA ILE A 165 15.99 -11.00 -8.01
C ILE A 165 15.05 -9.88 -7.54
N MET A 166 15.29 -8.66 -8.02
CA MET A 166 14.49 -7.47 -7.71
C MET A 166 13.31 -7.36 -8.68
N ARG A 167 12.09 -7.39 -8.15
CA ARG A 167 10.86 -7.37 -8.92
C ARG A 167 10.76 -6.13 -9.81
N GLY A 168 10.40 -6.35 -11.07
CA GLY A 168 10.31 -5.33 -12.12
C GLY A 168 11.65 -4.80 -12.63
N GLY A 169 12.80 -5.37 -12.22
CA GLY A 169 14.11 -5.14 -12.84
C GLY A 169 14.30 -5.93 -14.15
N ALA A 170 15.38 -5.69 -14.88
CA ALA A 170 15.65 -6.36 -16.15
C ALA A 170 15.80 -7.89 -16.02
N ALA A 171 16.41 -8.37 -14.93
CA ALA A 171 16.57 -9.79 -14.63
C ALA A 171 15.20 -10.47 -14.40
N ASP A 172 14.35 -9.88 -13.55
CA ASP A 172 12.98 -10.38 -13.27
C ASP A 172 12.13 -10.43 -14.55
N ARG A 173 12.12 -9.37 -15.35
CA ARG A 173 11.35 -9.30 -16.61
C ARG A 173 11.83 -10.29 -17.66
N SER A 174 13.10 -10.70 -17.61
CA SER A 174 13.65 -11.70 -18.55
C SER A 174 13.21 -13.11 -18.20
N GLY A 175 13.04 -13.43 -16.91
CA GLY A 175 12.84 -14.80 -16.42
C GLY A 175 14.00 -15.75 -16.71
N LEU A 176 15.17 -15.24 -17.12
CA LEU A 176 16.31 -16.06 -17.52
C LEU A 176 17.32 -16.29 -16.39
N VAL A 177 17.24 -15.51 -15.31
CA VAL A 177 18.12 -15.58 -14.15
C VAL A 177 17.28 -15.80 -12.91
N ASN A 178 17.63 -16.82 -12.13
CA ASN A 178 16.93 -17.25 -10.93
C ASN A 178 17.80 -17.05 -9.68
N VAL A 179 17.15 -17.07 -8.52
CA VAL A 179 17.86 -17.07 -7.23
C VAL A 179 18.58 -18.40 -7.07
N GLY A 180 19.85 -18.34 -6.68
CA GLY A 180 20.73 -19.51 -6.55
C GLY A 180 21.67 -19.72 -7.73
N ASP A 181 21.39 -19.14 -8.90
CA ASP A 181 22.24 -19.30 -10.08
C ASP A 181 23.68 -18.87 -9.80
N GLU A 182 24.65 -19.69 -10.19
CA GLU A 182 26.07 -19.40 -10.02
C GLU A 182 26.61 -18.63 -11.24
N LEU A 183 27.22 -17.47 -11.02
CA LEU A 183 27.76 -16.61 -12.06
C LEU A 183 29.24 -16.91 -12.34
N ARG A 184 29.53 -17.50 -13.51
CA ARG A 184 30.90 -17.84 -13.94
C ARG A 184 31.54 -16.72 -14.77
N GLU A 185 30.81 -16.15 -15.73
CA GLU A 185 31.33 -15.07 -16.60
C GLU A 185 30.32 -13.95 -16.85
N VAL A 186 30.82 -12.71 -16.98
CA VAL A 186 30.06 -11.53 -17.44
C VAL A 186 30.81 -10.88 -18.60
N ASN A 187 30.18 -10.81 -19.77
CA ASN A 187 30.78 -10.22 -20.98
C ASN A 187 32.17 -10.79 -21.33
N GLY A 188 32.40 -12.08 -21.06
CA GLY A 188 33.68 -12.75 -21.26
C GLY A 188 34.72 -12.53 -20.15
N HIS A 189 34.40 -11.77 -19.09
CA HIS A 189 35.23 -11.67 -17.89
C HIS A 189 34.87 -12.76 -16.88
N LEU A 190 35.86 -13.56 -16.49
CA LEU A 190 35.71 -14.57 -15.44
C LEU A 190 35.50 -13.92 -14.07
N ILE A 191 34.51 -14.42 -13.34
CA ILE A 191 34.01 -13.81 -12.10
C ILE A 191 34.49 -14.51 -10.83
N THR A 192 34.94 -15.76 -10.92
CA THR A 192 35.28 -16.66 -9.80
C THR A 192 36.26 -16.05 -8.77
N HIS A 193 37.16 -15.16 -9.20
CA HIS A 193 38.16 -14.53 -8.32
C HIS A 193 37.86 -13.06 -7.98
N LYS A 194 36.76 -12.49 -8.49
CA LYS A 194 36.43 -11.08 -8.27
C LYS A 194 35.55 -10.92 -7.04
N ARG A 195 35.66 -9.74 -6.40
CA ARG A 195 34.77 -9.37 -5.29
C ARG A 195 33.42 -8.86 -5.83
N PRO A 196 32.31 -9.02 -5.10
CA PRO A 196 31.00 -8.48 -5.49
C PRO A 196 31.03 -7.02 -5.95
N ASP A 197 31.81 -6.17 -5.28
CA ASP A 197 31.95 -4.75 -5.62
C ASP A 197 32.57 -4.53 -7.00
N GLU A 198 33.60 -5.31 -7.34
CA GLU A 198 34.27 -5.25 -8.64
C GLU A 198 33.34 -5.72 -9.76
N ILE A 199 32.53 -6.75 -9.49
CA ILE A 199 31.54 -7.28 -10.43
C ILE A 199 30.43 -6.25 -10.64
N SER A 200 29.97 -5.60 -9.56
CA SER A 200 29.01 -4.49 -9.63
C SER A 200 29.56 -3.34 -10.48
N GLN A 201 30.85 -3.02 -10.35
CA GLN A 201 31.53 -2.00 -11.16
C GLN A 201 31.62 -2.37 -12.65
N ILE A 202 31.96 -3.63 -12.97
CA ILE A 202 31.97 -4.14 -14.35
C ILE A 202 30.56 -4.07 -14.96
N LEU A 203 29.56 -4.53 -14.22
CA LEU A 203 28.17 -4.51 -14.64
C LEU A 203 27.65 -3.08 -14.79
N SER A 204 28.06 -2.13 -13.92
CA SER A 204 27.61 -0.73 -13.97
C SER A 204 28.16 0.01 -15.20
N GLN A 205 29.42 -0.23 -15.56
CA GLN A 205 30.10 0.32 -16.74
C GLN A 205 29.59 -0.27 -18.06
N SER A 206 29.08 -1.50 -18.04
CA SER A 206 28.48 -2.16 -19.21
C SER A 206 27.11 -1.56 -19.55
N GLN A 207 26.85 -1.31 -20.84
CA GLN A 207 25.57 -0.81 -21.37
C GLN A 207 25.14 -1.63 -22.60
N GLY A 208 23.84 -1.74 -22.83
CA GLY A 208 23.31 -2.53 -23.95
C GLY A 208 23.27 -4.02 -23.62
N SER A 209 23.76 -4.86 -24.52
CA SER A 209 23.69 -6.32 -24.36
C SER A 209 24.73 -6.84 -23.38
N ILE A 210 24.30 -7.46 -22.29
CA ILE A 210 25.13 -8.16 -21.31
C ILE A 210 24.94 -9.67 -21.49
N THR A 211 26.04 -10.40 -21.64
CA THR A 211 26.06 -11.86 -21.72
C THR A 211 26.57 -12.42 -20.40
N LEU A 212 25.79 -13.29 -19.77
CA LEU A 212 26.12 -13.98 -18.53
C LEU A 212 26.29 -15.47 -18.84
N LYS A 213 27.37 -16.10 -18.36
CA LYS A 213 27.45 -17.56 -18.26
C LYS A 213 27.14 -17.95 -16.82
N ILE A 214 26.08 -18.72 -16.62
CA ILE A 214 25.60 -19.12 -15.31
C ILE A 214 25.41 -20.63 -15.22
N ILE A 215 25.59 -21.19 -14.03
CA ILE A 215 25.19 -22.56 -13.73
C ILE A 215 23.83 -22.46 -13.04
N PRO A 216 22.75 -23.01 -13.64
CA PRO A 216 21.42 -22.87 -13.10
C PRO A 216 21.31 -23.61 -11.77
N ALA A 217 20.71 -22.97 -10.77
CA ALA A 217 20.38 -23.66 -9.53
C ALA A 217 19.23 -24.65 -9.77
N VAL A 218 19.34 -25.85 -9.22
CA VAL A 218 18.22 -26.81 -9.15
C VAL A 218 17.15 -26.16 -8.27
N THR A 219 16.13 -25.62 -8.90
CA THR A 219 15.02 -24.94 -8.24
C THR A 219 13.71 -25.53 -8.74
N ASP A 220 12.86 -25.93 -7.80
CA ASP A 220 11.46 -26.23 -8.09
C ASP A 220 10.78 -24.93 -8.52
N ASP A 221 10.01 -25.01 -9.60
CA ASP A 221 9.34 -23.91 -10.28
C ASP A 221 8.24 -23.32 -9.38
N ASP A 222 8.62 -22.52 -8.39
CA ASP A 222 7.69 -21.86 -7.49
C ASP A 222 6.97 -20.75 -8.27
N LYS A 223 5.76 -21.07 -8.73
CA LYS A 223 4.84 -20.09 -9.32
C LYS A 223 4.44 -19.08 -8.24
N LEU A 224 5.23 -18.03 -8.14
CA LEU A 224 5.09 -16.99 -7.13
C LEU A 224 3.76 -16.24 -7.30
N ARG A 225 2.92 -16.30 -6.26
CA ARG A 225 1.67 -15.53 -6.20
C ARG A 225 2.00 -14.06 -6.02
N GLU A 226 1.68 -13.25 -7.02
CA GLU A 226 1.61 -11.79 -6.86
C GLU A 226 0.53 -11.45 -5.82
N SER A 227 0.94 -11.09 -4.60
CA SER A 227 0.04 -10.54 -3.59
C SER A 227 0.16 -9.01 -3.62
N LYS A 228 -0.86 -8.33 -4.16
CA LYS A 228 -0.93 -6.86 -4.19
C LYS A 228 -1.38 -6.35 -2.83
N VAL A 229 -0.44 -6.21 -1.89
CA VAL A 229 -0.70 -5.62 -0.57
C VAL A 229 -0.24 -4.17 -0.57
N PHE A 230 -1.07 -3.26 -0.07
CA PHE A 230 -0.69 -1.85 0.11
C PHE A 230 -0.57 -1.56 1.60
N LEU A 231 0.54 -0.93 1.97
CA LEU A 231 0.88 -0.61 3.34
C LEU A 231 1.11 0.90 3.47
N ARG A 232 0.59 1.51 4.53
CA ARG A 232 0.93 2.85 4.96
C ARG A 232 2.10 2.77 5.96
N ALA A 233 3.20 3.47 5.67
CA ALA A 233 4.33 3.56 6.57
C ALA A 233 3.99 4.41 7.80
N LEU A 234 4.27 3.90 9.00
CA LEU A 234 4.02 4.62 10.26
C LEU A 234 5.31 5.16 10.92
N PHE A 235 6.45 4.97 10.26
CA PHE A 235 7.77 5.43 10.66
C PHE A 235 8.60 5.85 9.43
N ASP A 236 9.73 6.52 9.67
CA ASP A 236 10.68 6.91 8.64
C ASP A 236 11.77 5.83 8.48
N TYR A 237 12.17 5.57 7.25
CA TYR A 237 13.23 4.60 6.95
C TYR A 237 14.24 5.17 5.96
N THR A 238 15.50 5.22 6.42
CA THR A 238 16.66 5.65 5.64
C THR A 238 17.61 4.46 5.42
N PRO A 239 17.59 3.80 4.25
CA PRO A 239 18.39 2.60 4.01
C PRO A 239 19.90 2.81 4.16
N TYR A 240 20.40 4.00 3.82
CA TYR A 240 21.83 4.34 3.88
C TYR A 240 22.39 4.40 5.31
N GLU A 241 21.55 4.68 6.29
CA GLU A 241 21.94 4.69 7.71
C GLU A 241 21.84 3.28 8.33
N ASP A 242 21.13 2.37 7.67
CA ASP A 242 20.86 1.03 8.16
C ASP A 242 21.92 0.03 7.68
N LYS A 243 22.84 -0.30 8.60
CA LYS A 243 23.94 -1.25 8.39
C LYS A 243 23.48 -2.69 8.15
N ALA A 244 22.24 -3.04 8.53
CA ALA A 244 21.71 -4.38 8.34
C ALA A 244 20.97 -4.55 7.00
N THR A 245 20.84 -3.48 6.21
CA THR A 245 20.34 -3.55 4.83
C THR A 245 21.31 -4.35 3.95
N PRO A 246 20.91 -5.46 3.31
CA PRO A 246 21.81 -6.32 2.55
C PRO A 246 22.54 -5.59 1.42
N CYS A 247 21.83 -4.67 0.77
CA CYS A 247 22.38 -3.78 -0.25
C CYS A 247 21.71 -2.41 -0.10
N GLN A 248 22.45 -1.41 0.38
CA GLN A 248 21.91 -0.08 0.67
C GLN A 248 21.35 0.60 -0.58
N GLU A 249 21.97 0.38 -1.76
CA GLU A 249 21.51 0.89 -3.05
C GLU A 249 20.18 0.28 -3.53
N ALA A 250 19.84 -0.91 -3.02
CA ALA A 250 18.57 -1.58 -3.29
C ALA A 250 17.47 -1.18 -2.30
N GLY A 251 17.81 -0.48 -1.22
CA GLY A 251 16.84 -0.03 -0.22
C GLY A 251 15.88 1.03 -0.75
N LEU A 252 14.60 0.92 -0.37
CA LEU A 252 13.59 1.92 -0.69
C LEU A 252 13.43 2.90 0.48
N PRO A 253 13.91 4.15 0.37
CA PRO A 253 13.66 5.16 1.40
C PRO A 253 12.19 5.58 1.41
N PHE A 254 11.63 5.77 2.61
CA PHE A 254 10.27 6.27 2.77
C PHE A 254 10.10 7.07 4.06
N ARG A 255 9.06 7.91 4.08
CA ARG A 255 8.64 8.65 5.28
C ARG A 255 7.30 8.15 5.79
N LYS A 256 7.01 8.42 7.05
CA LYS A 256 5.71 8.24 7.70
C LYS A 256 4.61 8.85 6.82
N GLY A 257 3.54 8.09 6.60
CA GLY A 257 2.42 8.43 5.73
C GLY A 257 2.57 8.01 4.26
N ASN A 258 3.77 7.64 3.79
CA ASN A 258 3.92 7.12 2.43
C ASN A 258 3.20 5.78 2.25
N ILE A 259 2.62 5.58 1.06
CA ILE A 259 1.95 4.33 0.69
C ILE A 259 2.92 3.47 -0.12
N LEU A 260 3.11 2.23 0.34
CA LEU A 260 4.02 1.25 -0.21
C LEU A 260 3.20 0.09 -0.78
N GLN A 261 3.37 -0.19 -2.07
CA GLN A 261 2.87 -1.39 -2.71
C GLN A 261 3.89 -2.51 -2.52
N VAL A 262 3.59 -3.48 -1.66
CA VAL A 262 4.42 -4.67 -1.48
C VAL A 262 4.17 -5.61 -2.65
N VAL A 263 5.24 -6.02 -3.31
CA VAL A 263 5.22 -6.88 -4.50
C VAL A 263 5.63 -8.31 -4.14
N CYS A 264 6.55 -8.47 -3.18
CA CYS A 264 7.05 -9.77 -2.75
C CYS A 264 7.39 -9.77 -1.25
N GLN A 265 6.95 -10.81 -0.55
CA GLN A 265 7.17 -11.06 0.89
C GLN A 265 7.91 -12.39 1.14
N GLU A 266 8.54 -12.98 0.12
CA GLU A 266 9.25 -14.28 0.21
C GLU A 266 10.32 -14.28 1.31
N ASP A 267 11.07 -13.18 1.43
CA ASP A 267 12.06 -13.02 2.50
C ASP A 267 11.39 -12.50 3.78
N ALA A 268 11.55 -13.24 4.88
CA ALA A 268 10.98 -12.94 6.19
C ALA A 268 11.54 -11.65 6.85
N THR A 269 12.65 -11.12 6.38
CA THR A 269 13.36 -9.93 6.89
C THR A 269 13.27 -8.71 5.99
N TRP A 270 13.34 -8.91 4.68
CA TRP A 270 13.41 -7.82 3.69
C TRP A 270 12.39 -8.02 2.56
N TRP A 271 11.32 -7.25 2.60
CA TRP A 271 10.28 -7.28 1.57
C TRP A 271 10.65 -6.41 0.38
N GLN A 272 10.11 -6.75 -0.79
CA GLN A 272 10.24 -5.92 -1.98
C GLN A 272 8.97 -5.10 -2.18
N ALA A 273 9.12 -3.78 -2.23
CA ALA A 273 8.01 -2.86 -2.39
C ALA A 273 8.34 -1.73 -3.36
N LYS A 274 7.29 -1.05 -3.82
CA LYS A 274 7.36 0.19 -4.58
C LYS A 274 6.59 1.26 -3.86
N ARG A 275 7.02 2.51 -3.94
CA ARG A 275 6.22 3.64 -3.46
C ARG A 275 5.13 3.93 -4.50
N VAL A 276 3.89 4.08 -4.05
CA VAL A 276 2.79 4.46 -4.93
C VAL A 276 3.03 5.88 -5.46
N GLY A 277 2.91 6.05 -6.78
CA GLY A 277 3.17 7.33 -7.46
C GLY A 277 4.60 7.45 -8.02
N ASP A 278 5.51 6.54 -7.67
CA ASP A 278 6.83 6.49 -8.31
C ASP A 278 6.76 5.85 -9.70
N CYS A 279 7.48 6.44 -10.65
CA CYS A 279 7.61 5.90 -12.01
C CYS A 279 8.60 4.73 -12.11
N ASN A 280 9.29 4.41 -11.00
CA ASN A 280 10.30 3.36 -10.97
C ASN A 280 9.65 1.97 -11.13
N LEU A 281 10.02 1.28 -12.21
CA LEU A 281 9.55 -0.08 -12.49
C LEU A 281 10.17 -1.11 -11.56
N ARG A 282 11.33 -0.82 -10.95
CA ARG A 282 12.05 -1.71 -10.05
C ARG A 282 11.59 -1.52 -8.60
N ALA A 283 11.29 -2.62 -7.90
CA ALA A 283 11.03 -2.62 -6.47
C ALA A 283 12.33 -2.36 -5.68
N GLY A 284 12.20 -1.78 -4.49
CA GLY A 284 13.29 -1.66 -3.52
C GLY A 284 12.99 -2.44 -2.24
N LEU A 285 14.01 -2.60 -1.41
CA LEU A 285 13.94 -3.34 -0.16
C LEU A 285 13.40 -2.47 0.97
N ILE A 286 12.43 -3.01 1.70
CA ILE A 286 11.91 -2.45 2.96
C ILE A 286 12.00 -3.50 4.06
N PRO A 287 12.21 -3.10 5.33
CA PRO A 287 12.22 -4.06 6.43
C PRO A 287 10.82 -4.67 6.59
N SER A 288 10.75 -5.98 6.82
CA SER A 288 9.50 -6.67 7.14
C SER A 288 8.95 -6.22 8.49
N THR A 289 7.65 -6.44 8.72
CA THR A 289 7.01 -6.18 10.02
C THR A 289 7.75 -6.87 11.15
N GLN A 290 7.93 -8.19 11.03
CA GLN A 290 8.57 -9.01 12.05
C GLN A 290 10.03 -8.61 12.32
N PHE A 291 10.76 -8.19 11.29
CA PHE A 291 12.14 -7.75 11.46
C PHE A 291 12.22 -6.39 12.15
N GLN A 292 11.36 -5.46 11.78
CA GLN A 292 11.29 -4.15 12.42
C GLN A 292 10.81 -4.24 13.88
N GLU A 293 9.84 -5.11 14.18
CA GLU A 293 9.44 -5.39 15.56
C GLU A 293 10.59 -5.92 16.40
N ARG A 294 11.38 -6.87 15.87
CA ARG A 294 12.55 -7.42 16.56
C ARG A 294 13.56 -6.32 16.90
N ARG A 295 13.83 -5.40 15.97
CA ARG A 295 14.71 -4.24 16.18
C ARG A 295 14.20 -3.31 17.27
N LEU A 296 12.91 -3.00 17.26
CA LEU A 296 12.29 -2.13 18.26
C LEU A 296 12.29 -2.78 19.66
N ARG A 297 11.94 -4.08 19.75
CA ARG A 297 12.04 -4.85 21.00
C ARG A 297 13.47 -4.87 21.54
N TYR A 298 14.48 -5.06 20.68
CA TYR A 298 15.88 -5.03 21.09
C TYR A 298 16.30 -3.65 21.60
N ARG A 299 15.95 -2.58 20.89
CA ARG A 299 16.23 -1.19 21.31
C ARG A 299 15.58 -0.83 22.66
N MET A 300 14.38 -1.33 22.93
CA MET A 300 13.70 -1.19 24.22
C MET A 300 14.44 -1.93 25.34
N LYS A 301 14.87 -3.18 25.09
CA LYS A 301 15.68 -3.95 26.07
C LYS A 301 17.01 -3.26 26.40
N MET A 302 17.62 -2.61 25.40
CA MET A 302 18.88 -1.87 25.54
C MET A 302 18.71 -0.46 26.13
N GLY A 303 17.48 -0.02 26.48
CA GLY A 303 17.22 1.30 27.05
C GLY A 303 17.39 2.49 26.07
N SER A 304 17.59 2.22 24.78
CA SER A 304 17.75 3.25 23.73
C SER A 304 16.43 3.80 23.17
N LEU A 305 15.31 3.16 23.52
CA LEU A 305 13.96 3.67 23.30
C LEU A 305 13.25 3.70 24.66
N PRO A 306 12.65 4.84 25.06
CA PRO A 306 11.74 4.83 26.19
C PRO A 306 10.59 3.86 25.91
N ALA A 307 10.10 3.14 26.92
CA ALA A 307 8.82 2.45 26.84
C ALA A 307 7.73 3.45 26.43
N PRO A 308 6.67 3.05 25.70
CA PRO A 308 5.58 3.95 25.35
C PRO A 308 5.05 4.58 26.65
N VAL A 309 5.34 5.86 26.85
CA VAL A 309 4.82 6.58 28.01
C VAL A 309 3.32 6.71 27.73
N PRO A 310 2.43 6.11 28.53
CA PRO A 310 1.01 6.44 28.42
C PRO A 310 0.92 7.95 28.59
N PRO A 311 0.14 8.68 27.78
CA PRO A 311 0.11 10.14 27.81
C PRO A 311 -0.14 10.58 29.26
N LYS A 312 0.92 11.05 29.93
CA LYS A 312 0.80 11.68 31.22
C LYS A 312 0.10 13.00 30.92
N ALA A 313 -1.03 13.23 31.59
CA ALA A 313 -1.68 14.53 31.52
C ALA A 313 -0.64 15.63 31.78
N PRO A 314 -0.64 16.73 31.00
CA PRO A 314 0.29 17.82 31.24
C PRO A 314 0.12 18.31 32.68
N LEU A 315 1.25 18.56 33.35
CA LEU A 315 1.31 19.25 34.64
C LEU A 315 0.87 20.71 34.42
N TYR A 316 -0.44 20.94 34.34
CA TYR A 316 -1.04 22.27 34.52
C TYR A 316 -1.51 22.45 35.97
N ASP A 317 -0.78 21.93 36.96
CA ASP A 317 -1.20 22.01 38.36
C ASP A 317 -0.19 22.80 39.20
N ARG A 318 -0.21 24.14 39.02
CA ARG A 318 0.06 25.12 40.08
C ARG A 318 -0.22 26.54 39.59
N GLY A 319 -1.41 27.02 39.90
CA GLY A 319 -1.75 28.45 39.88
C GLY A 319 -2.71 28.68 41.03
N GLU A 320 -2.22 29.39 42.05
CA GLU A 320 -2.87 29.61 43.33
C GLU A 320 -4.20 30.35 43.19
N ARG A 321 -5.10 30.09 44.16
CA ARG A 321 -6.35 30.81 44.34
C ARG A 321 -6.03 32.24 44.77
N GLU A 322 -6.44 33.24 44.01
CA GLU A 322 -6.68 34.58 44.55
C GLU A 322 -8.05 35.07 44.09
N ASP A 323 -8.91 35.27 45.09
CA ASP A 323 -10.18 35.99 45.00
C ASP A 323 -9.89 37.46 44.70
N CYS A 324 -10.43 37.99 43.61
CA CYS A 324 -10.49 39.43 43.37
C CYS A 324 -11.89 39.80 42.87
N ASP A 325 -12.70 40.26 43.82
CA ASP A 325 -13.89 41.09 43.59
C ASP A 325 -13.48 42.39 42.90
N SER A 326 -14.08 42.71 41.74
CA SER A 326 -14.21 44.08 41.25
C SER A 326 -15.31 44.21 40.19
N LYS A 327 -16.18 45.20 40.42
CA LYS A 327 -17.41 45.52 39.66
C LYS A 327 -17.14 46.39 38.43
N ALA A 328 -18.07 46.28 37.46
CA ALA A 328 -18.38 47.16 36.32
C ALA A 328 -17.40 47.05 35.11
N ALA A 329 -17.81 47.10 33.83
CA ALA A 329 -19.01 47.65 33.20
C ALA A 329 -19.40 46.92 31.89
N LEU A 330 -20.64 47.15 31.46
CA LEU A 330 -21.35 46.62 30.30
C LEU A 330 -20.76 47.07 28.94
N ASN A 331 -20.51 46.13 28.02
CA ASN A 331 -21.09 46.13 26.67
C ASN A 331 -20.56 44.97 25.78
N GLY A 332 -21.48 44.30 25.07
CA GLY A 332 -21.24 43.84 23.69
C GLY A 332 -20.67 42.44 23.45
N LYS A 333 -21.58 41.50 23.12
CA LYS A 333 -21.38 40.32 22.25
C LYS A 333 -20.21 39.39 22.60
N ASP A 334 -20.43 38.49 23.56
CA ASP A 334 -19.61 37.28 23.73
C ASP A 334 -20.45 36.00 23.56
N VAL A 335 -20.40 35.47 22.34
CA VAL A 335 -20.60 34.03 22.08
C VAL A 335 -19.31 33.52 21.43
N ALA A 336 -18.18 33.77 22.09
CA ALA A 336 -16.87 33.26 21.67
C ALA A 336 -16.03 33.10 22.94
N SER A 337 -15.68 31.85 23.28
CA SER A 337 -14.55 31.43 24.14
C SER A 337 -14.90 30.17 24.94
N LEU A 338 -15.01 29.03 24.26
CA LEU A 338 -14.86 27.72 24.90
C LEU A 338 -13.75 26.98 24.18
N ARG A 339 -12.51 27.27 24.60
CA ARG A 339 -11.34 26.38 24.66
C ARG A 339 -10.15 27.15 25.25
N ARG A 340 -10.32 27.69 26.46
CA ARG A 340 -9.26 27.60 27.47
C ARG A 340 -9.54 26.29 28.20
N SER A 341 -8.70 25.29 27.94
CA SER A 341 -8.54 24.03 28.68
C SER A 341 -9.79 23.53 29.43
N PHE A 342 -10.57 22.64 28.80
CA PHE A 342 -11.44 21.72 29.55
C PHE A 342 -10.55 20.91 30.50
N ARG A 343 -10.84 20.96 31.81
CA ARG A 343 -10.21 20.06 32.77
C ARG A 343 -10.90 18.71 32.62
N LEU A 344 -10.28 17.79 31.90
CA LEU A 344 -10.69 16.39 31.87
C LEU A 344 -10.44 15.81 33.27
N LYS A 345 -11.48 15.71 34.11
CA LYS A 345 -11.40 14.84 35.29
C LYS A 345 -11.61 13.41 34.80
N ARG A 346 -10.55 12.60 34.89
CA ARG A 346 -10.66 11.14 34.83
C ARG A 346 -10.93 10.66 36.24
N ASP A 347 -12.16 10.26 36.55
CA ASP A 347 -12.38 9.46 37.74
C ASP A 347 -11.91 8.03 37.46
N ARG A 348 -10.94 7.56 38.26
CA ARG A 348 -10.38 6.22 38.15
C ARG A 348 -11.36 5.24 38.81
N GLN A 349 -12.34 4.77 38.06
CA GLN A 349 -12.83 3.41 38.26
C GLN A 349 -11.99 2.50 37.37
N SER A 350 -10.82 2.17 37.89
CA SER A 350 -10.08 1.01 37.45
C SER A 350 -10.97 -0.22 37.67
N ALA A 351 -11.54 -0.73 36.58
CA ALA A 351 -11.47 -2.17 36.35
C ALA A 351 -9.99 -2.57 36.55
N PRO A 352 -9.69 -3.71 37.20
CA PRO A 352 -8.32 -4.09 37.49
C PRO A 352 -7.53 -3.94 36.19
N ALA A 353 -6.34 -3.34 36.28
CA ALA A 353 -5.41 -3.37 35.19
C ALA A 353 -5.33 -4.83 34.74
N ASP A 354 -6.00 -5.18 33.64
CA ASP A 354 -5.60 -6.30 32.83
C ASP A 354 -4.15 -5.99 32.58
N ALA A 355 -3.31 -6.74 33.30
CA ALA A 355 -1.88 -6.72 33.10
C ALA A 355 -1.72 -6.79 31.60
N ALA A 356 -1.25 -5.69 30.99
CA ALA A 356 -0.93 -5.67 29.59
C ALA A 356 -0.03 -6.89 29.40
N ASP A 357 -0.54 -7.93 28.76
CA ASP A 357 0.23 -9.13 28.48
C ASP A 357 1.46 -8.61 27.72
N PRO A 358 2.69 -8.76 28.26
CA PRO A 358 3.90 -8.20 27.66
C PRO A 358 4.18 -8.76 26.24
N LYS A 359 3.32 -9.62 25.72
CA LYS A 359 3.34 -10.16 24.36
C LYS A 359 2.82 -9.22 23.27
N HIS A 360 1.96 -8.24 23.59
CA HIS A 360 1.33 -7.38 22.56
C HIS A 360 1.58 -5.88 22.76
N THR A 361 2.84 -5.45 22.79
CA THR A 361 3.17 -4.06 22.44
C THR A 361 3.03 -3.91 20.93
N GLU A 362 1.92 -3.33 20.48
CA GLU A 362 1.68 -3.06 19.06
C GLU A 362 2.58 -1.90 18.60
N PHE A 363 3.60 -2.21 17.80
CA PHE A 363 4.52 -1.20 17.27
C PHE A 363 3.90 -0.52 16.03
N LEU A 364 4.01 0.80 15.94
CA LEU A 364 3.59 1.57 14.77
C LEU A 364 4.59 1.38 13.63
N ILE A 365 4.43 0.31 12.85
CA ILE A 365 5.34 -0.05 11.75
C ILE A 365 4.66 0.18 10.40
N TYR A 366 3.65 -0.63 10.07
CA TYR A 366 2.86 -0.52 8.85
C TYR A 366 1.38 -0.73 9.18
N GLU A 367 0.50 -0.07 8.42
CA GLU A 367 -0.94 -0.34 8.44
C GLU A 367 -1.37 -0.78 7.05
N GLU A 368 -2.08 -1.91 6.92
CA GLU A 368 -2.61 -2.36 5.63
C GLU A 368 -3.76 -1.44 5.17
N VAL A 369 -3.64 -0.88 3.97
CA VAL A 369 -4.59 0.09 3.41
C VAL A 369 -5.11 -0.33 2.05
N THR A 370 -6.25 0.22 1.66
CA THR A 370 -6.84 0.08 0.33
C THR A 370 -7.44 1.39 -0.13
N GLN A 371 -7.63 1.55 -1.44
CA GLN A 371 -8.31 2.72 -1.98
C GLN A 371 -9.81 2.61 -1.72
N PHE A 372 -10.36 3.65 -1.11
CA PHE A 372 -11.78 3.81 -0.88
C PHE A 372 -12.28 5.05 -1.63
N VAL A 373 -13.38 4.87 -2.36
CA VAL A 373 -14.13 5.94 -3.03
C VAL A 373 -15.54 5.91 -2.48
N THR A 374 -16.03 7.04 -1.99
CA THR A 374 -17.40 7.16 -1.50
C THR A 374 -18.36 6.91 -2.67
N ARG A 375 -19.26 5.94 -2.55
CA ARG A 375 -20.22 5.65 -3.62
C ARG A 375 -21.38 6.65 -3.59
N PRO A 376 -22.00 6.99 -4.74
CA PRO A 376 -23.21 7.80 -4.76
C PRO A 376 -24.32 7.13 -3.92
N GLY A 377 -24.84 7.84 -2.92
CA GLY A 377 -25.89 7.35 -2.02
C GLY A 377 -25.39 6.67 -0.74
N GLU A 378 -24.08 6.48 -0.57
CA GLU A 378 -23.51 6.12 0.74
C GLU A 378 -23.46 7.34 1.69
N ARG A 379 -23.44 7.07 2.99
CA ARG A 379 -23.30 8.12 4.00
C ARG A 379 -21.96 8.84 3.82
N PRO A 380 -21.93 10.19 3.93
CA PRO A 380 -20.68 10.92 3.87
C PRO A 380 -19.70 10.47 4.96
N ARG A 381 -18.40 10.56 4.68
CA ARG A 381 -17.38 10.27 5.69
C ARG A 381 -17.37 11.32 6.80
N LEU A 382 -17.08 10.91 8.03
CA LEU A 382 -16.86 11.82 9.14
C LEU A 382 -15.58 12.64 8.91
N ILE A 383 -15.63 13.96 9.10
CA ILE A 383 -14.45 14.81 9.09
C ILE A 383 -14.10 15.18 10.52
N VAL A 384 -12.87 14.83 10.93
CA VAL A 384 -12.38 15.10 12.28
C VAL A 384 -11.28 16.16 12.21
N LEU A 385 -11.48 17.26 12.92
CA LEU A 385 -10.53 18.36 13.04
C LEU A 385 -9.84 18.27 14.41
N ILE A 386 -8.53 18.03 14.39
CA ILE A 386 -7.67 18.15 15.57
C ILE A 386 -6.75 19.37 15.38
N GLY A 387 -6.30 20.00 16.46
CA GLY A 387 -5.44 21.17 16.29
C GLY A 387 -4.65 21.54 17.52
N SER A 388 -3.51 22.17 17.28
CA SER A 388 -2.60 22.66 18.32
C SER A 388 -3.14 23.94 18.97
N LEU A 389 -2.47 24.40 20.01
CA LEU A 389 -2.73 25.71 20.61
C LEU A 389 -2.71 26.80 19.52
N GLY A 390 -3.69 27.70 19.57
CA GLY A 390 -3.86 28.80 18.61
C GLY A 390 -4.50 28.44 17.25
N ALA A 391 -4.84 27.17 16.98
CA ALA A 391 -5.46 26.75 15.72
C ALA A 391 -6.86 27.33 15.48
N ARG A 392 -7.61 27.64 16.55
CA ARG A 392 -8.97 28.24 16.52
C ARG A 392 -9.95 27.52 15.58
N ILE A 393 -10.00 26.19 15.66
CA ILE A 393 -10.83 25.33 14.80
C ILE A 393 -12.31 25.71 14.77
N ASN A 394 -12.86 26.18 15.89
CA ASN A 394 -14.27 26.60 15.96
C ASN A 394 -14.61 27.74 15.00
N GLU A 395 -13.72 28.73 14.84
CA GLU A 395 -13.94 29.83 13.88
C GLU A 395 -13.99 29.31 12.43
N LEU A 396 -13.10 28.36 12.10
CA LEU A 396 -13.06 27.72 10.78
C LEU A 396 -14.35 26.92 10.50
N LYS A 397 -14.74 26.04 11.43
CA LYS A 397 -15.96 25.22 11.28
C LYS A 397 -17.19 26.08 11.07
N GLN A 398 -17.38 27.11 11.89
CA GLN A 398 -18.56 27.98 11.82
C GLN A 398 -18.65 28.70 10.47
N LYS A 399 -17.52 29.19 9.94
CA LYS A 399 -17.49 29.82 8.60
C LYS A 399 -17.87 28.84 7.48
N VAL A 400 -17.24 27.66 7.45
CA VAL A 400 -17.54 26.62 6.44
C VAL A 400 -19.02 26.23 6.44
N ILE A 401 -19.63 26.12 7.61
CA ILE A 401 -21.04 25.76 7.74
C ILE A 401 -21.96 26.92 7.35
N ALA A 402 -21.61 28.15 7.74
CA ALA A 402 -22.39 29.33 7.37
C ALA A 402 -22.46 29.52 5.85
N GLU A 403 -21.37 29.21 5.14
CA GLU A 403 -21.32 29.27 3.68
C GLU A 403 -22.13 28.15 3.02
N ASN A 404 -22.24 26.96 3.63
CA ASN A 404 -22.95 25.82 3.03
C ASN A 404 -23.69 24.92 4.05
N PRO A 405 -24.77 25.41 4.69
CA PRO A 405 -25.46 24.72 5.79
C PRO A 405 -26.27 23.49 5.35
N ARG A 406 -26.48 23.33 4.05
CA ARG A 406 -27.15 22.14 3.47
C ARG A 406 -26.21 20.94 3.42
N ARG A 407 -24.92 21.16 3.18
CA ARG A 407 -23.92 20.11 2.99
C ARG A 407 -23.21 19.73 4.29
N TYR A 408 -22.95 20.70 5.16
CA TYR A 408 -22.18 20.52 6.39
C TYR A 408 -23.07 20.60 7.63
N GLY A 409 -22.70 19.88 8.70
CA GLY A 409 -23.35 19.93 10.00
C GLY A 409 -22.39 19.69 11.16
N LEU A 410 -22.79 20.06 12.37
CA LEU A 410 -22.06 19.81 13.62
C LEU A 410 -22.79 18.78 14.46
N ALA A 411 -22.02 17.92 15.12
CA ALA A 411 -22.54 17.11 16.22
C ALA A 411 -22.86 18.05 17.40
N VAL A 412 -24.14 18.12 17.80
CA VAL A 412 -24.57 18.95 18.93
C VAL A 412 -24.13 18.26 20.24
N PRO A 413 -23.29 18.90 21.06
CA PRO A 413 -22.84 18.32 22.33
C PRO A 413 -23.92 18.38 23.41
N HIS A 414 -23.74 17.59 24.46
CA HIS A 414 -24.59 17.58 25.66
C HIS A 414 -23.95 18.43 26.76
N THR A 415 -24.78 19.02 27.62
CA THR A 415 -24.31 19.72 28.82
C THR A 415 -25.27 19.55 29.99
N THR A 416 -24.72 19.59 31.21
CA THR A 416 -25.50 19.68 32.45
C THR A 416 -25.83 21.11 32.88
N ARG A 417 -25.28 22.10 32.17
CA ARG A 417 -25.57 23.51 32.44
C ARG A 417 -27.05 23.80 32.18
N THR A 418 -27.64 24.69 32.96
CA THR A 418 -28.97 25.21 32.66
C THR A 418 -28.98 26.01 31.35
N ARG A 419 -30.03 25.80 30.55
CA ARG A 419 -30.26 26.52 29.30
C ARG A 419 -30.47 28.00 29.57
N ARG A 420 -29.79 28.88 28.82
CA ARG A 420 -30.03 30.33 28.86
C ARG A 420 -31.26 30.71 28.04
N SER A 421 -31.81 31.90 28.30
CA SER A 421 -33.03 32.39 27.65
C SER A 421 -32.94 32.50 26.12
N TYR A 422 -31.74 32.72 25.57
CA TYR A 422 -31.49 32.85 24.13
C TYR A 422 -31.03 31.55 23.45
N GLU A 423 -30.86 30.45 24.20
CA GLU A 423 -30.40 29.16 23.66
C GLU A 423 -31.58 28.24 23.36
N ARG A 424 -31.43 27.39 22.34
CA ARG A 424 -32.45 26.43 21.91
C ARG A 424 -31.98 24.99 22.12
N GLU A 425 -32.89 24.16 22.60
CA GLU A 425 -32.64 22.73 22.78
C GLU A 425 -32.28 22.07 21.45
N GLY A 426 -31.17 21.34 21.42
CA GLY A 426 -30.71 20.62 20.23
C GLY A 426 -30.13 21.51 19.13
N VAL A 427 -29.84 22.79 19.41
CA VAL A 427 -29.11 23.68 18.50
C VAL A 427 -27.71 23.93 19.05
N GLU A 428 -27.59 24.61 20.18
CA GLU A 428 -26.30 24.86 20.82
C GLU A 428 -25.84 23.67 21.65
N TYR A 429 -26.76 23.13 22.46
CA TYR A 429 -26.52 21.97 23.32
C TYR A 429 -27.78 21.12 23.48
N HIS A 430 -27.58 19.86 23.82
CA HIS A 430 -28.58 19.04 24.49
C HIS A 430 -28.47 19.22 26.00
N PHE A 431 -29.49 19.80 26.61
CA PHE A 431 -29.48 20.14 28.03
C PHE A 431 -30.03 18.97 28.83
N ILE A 432 -29.16 18.23 29.52
CA ILE A 432 -29.53 17.02 30.27
C ILE A 432 -29.19 17.15 31.75
N SER A 433 -29.84 16.35 32.60
CA SER A 433 -29.52 16.35 34.04
C SER A 433 -28.14 15.72 34.29
N LYS A 434 -27.49 16.09 35.40
CA LYS A 434 -26.21 15.50 35.80
C LYS A 434 -26.29 13.97 35.94
N ALA A 435 -27.38 13.46 36.53
CA ALA A 435 -27.62 12.02 36.65
C ALA A 435 -27.75 11.31 35.29
N ALA A 436 -28.44 11.92 34.32
CA ALA A 436 -28.53 11.37 32.97
C ALA A 436 -27.17 11.38 32.26
N PHE A 437 -26.40 12.46 32.40
CA PHE A 437 -25.05 12.58 31.84
C PHE A 437 -24.12 11.50 32.39
N GLU A 438 -24.12 11.28 33.71
CA GLU A 438 -23.32 10.25 34.37
C GLU A 438 -23.73 8.83 33.93
N ALA A 439 -25.03 8.57 33.76
CA ALA A 439 -25.51 7.30 33.21
C ALA A 439 -25.04 7.07 31.76
N ASP A 440 -25.04 8.12 30.93
CA ASP A 440 -24.56 8.03 29.55
C ASP A 440 -23.03 7.83 29.46
N ILE A 441 -22.25 8.36 30.42
CA ILE A 441 -20.82 8.03 30.58
C ILE A 441 -20.66 6.53 30.89
N GLN A 442 -21.40 6.00 31.88
CA GLN A 442 -21.29 4.60 32.28
C GLN A 442 -21.66 3.63 31.14
N ASN A 443 -22.60 4.04 30.29
CA ASN A 443 -22.99 3.28 29.09
C ASN A 443 -22.06 3.50 27.88
N GLY A 444 -20.97 4.26 28.01
CA GLY A 444 -20.00 4.47 26.94
C GLY A 444 -20.53 5.26 25.73
N LYS A 445 -21.55 6.12 25.92
CA LYS A 445 -22.18 6.86 24.81
C LYS A 445 -21.39 8.08 24.35
N PHE A 446 -20.52 8.62 25.22
CA PHE A 446 -19.69 9.79 24.94
C PHE A 446 -18.33 9.40 24.36
N ILE A 447 -17.93 10.07 23.26
CA ILE A 447 -16.58 9.92 22.70
C ILE A 447 -15.56 10.79 23.45
N GLU A 448 -16.01 11.92 23.98
CA GLU A 448 -15.26 12.84 24.80
C GLU A 448 -16.22 13.52 25.78
N PHE A 449 -15.76 13.75 27.00
CA PHE A 449 -16.49 14.53 27.99
C PHE A 449 -15.52 15.19 28.96
N GLY A 450 -15.93 16.29 29.56
CA GLY A 450 -15.12 17.05 30.49
C GLY A 450 -15.95 18.00 31.35
N GLU A 451 -15.30 18.57 32.35
CA GLU A 451 -15.93 19.50 33.29
C GLU A 451 -15.41 20.92 33.05
N TYR A 452 -16.32 21.89 33.05
CA TYR A 452 -16.00 23.30 32.95
C TYR A 452 -16.99 24.13 33.77
N LYS A 453 -16.47 24.96 34.69
CA LYS A 453 -17.27 25.77 35.62
C LYS A 453 -18.39 24.95 36.28
N ASP A 454 -18.01 23.83 36.89
CA ASP A 454 -18.89 22.88 37.60
C ASP A 454 -20.01 22.24 36.78
N ASN A 455 -19.96 22.36 35.44
CA ASN A 455 -20.89 21.73 34.52
C ASN A 455 -20.15 20.73 33.63
N LEU A 456 -20.82 19.62 33.33
CA LEU A 456 -20.30 18.61 32.41
C LEU A 456 -20.68 18.97 30.98
N TYR A 457 -19.78 18.69 30.05
CA TYR A 457 -19.95 18.83 28.62
C TYR A 457 -19.41 17.59 27.92
N GLY A 458 -20.08 17.12 26.87
CA GLY A 458 -19.60 15.96 26.13
C GLY A 458 -20.22 15.78 24.76
N THR A 459 -19.49 15.14 23.86
CA THR A 459 -19.94 14.84 22.50
C THR A 459 -20.32 13.37 22.42
N SER A 460 -21.56 13.07 22.05
CA SER A 460 -22.07 11.69 21.99
C SER A 460 -21.89 11.07 20.60
N LEU A 461 -21.78 9.74 20.53
CA LEU A 461 -21.82 9.00 19.25
C LEU A 461 -23.15 9.24 18.51
N GLU A 462 -24.26 9.35 19.25
CA GLU A 462 -25.57 9.60 18.68
C GLU A 462 -25.63 10.97 17.99
N SER A 463 -25.04 12.01 18.58
CA SER A 463 -24.97 13.35 17.98
C SER A 463 -24.29 13.32 16.62
N ILE A 464 -23.24 12.51 16.46
CA ILE A 464 -22.52 12.33 15.20
C ILE A 464 -23.41 11.57 14.20
N ASN A 465 -23.97 10.45 14.64
CA ASN A 465 -24.84 9.61 13.81
C ASN A 465 -26.09 10.36 13.32
N ARG A 466 -26.66 11.26 14.13
CA ARG A 466 -27.75 12.14 13.70
C ARG A 466 -27.35 12.96 12.47
N VAL A 467 -26.18 13.60 12.45
CA VAL A 467 -25.75 14.41 11.30
C VAL A 467 -25.52 13.55 10.06
N LEU A 468 -24.84 12.41 10.22
CA LEU A 468 -24.54 11.49 9.12
C LEU A 468 -25.83 10.87 8.53
N ASN A 469 -26.83 10.57 9.36
CA ASN A 469 -28.13 10.05 8.92
C ASN A 469 -28.94 11.06 8.11
N HIS A 470 -28.68 12.36 8.27
CA HIS A 470 -29.28 13.41 7.43
C HIS A 470 -28.49 13.63 6.13
N ASN A 471 -27.56 12.72 5.77
CA ASN A 471 -26.69 12.80 4.60
C ASN A 471 -25.87 14.10 4.52
N LYS A 472 -25.48 14.65 5.68
CA LYS A 472 -24.57 15.79 5.77
C LYS A 472 -23.18 15.34 6.17
N VAL A 473 -22.16 16.05 5.69
CA VAL A 473 -20.78 15.89 6.15
C VAL A 473 -20.70 16.46 7.57
N CYS A 474 -20.42 15.59 8.55
CA CYS A 474 -20.26 16.00 9.94
C CYS A 474 -18.83 16.55 10.16
N LEU A 475 -18.74 17.82 10.56
CA LEU A 475 -17.48 18.45 10.98
C LEU A 475 -17.36 18.34 12.50
N LEU A 476 -16.46 17.49 12.97
CA LEU A 476 -16.26 17.21 14.38
C LEU A 476 -14.93 17.79 14.86
N ASP A 477 -14.91 18.60 15.93
CA ASP A 477 -13.65 18.93 16.61
C ASP A 477 -13.57 18.22 17.95
N VAL A 478 -12.55 17.38 18.11
CA VAL A 478 -12.36 16.55 19.29
C VAL A 478 -10.90 16.57 19.67
N GLN A 479 -10.58 16.10 20.87
CA GLN A 479 -9.20 15.78 21.21
C GLN A 479 -8.73 14.51 20.47
N PRO A 480 -7.43 14.38 20.14
CA PRO A 480 -6.91 13.25 19.37
C PRO A 480 -7.20 11.88 20.00
N GLU A 481 -7.35 11.81 21.32
CA GLU A 481 -7.66 10.58 22.05
C GLU A 481 -9.00 9.96 21.60
N ALA A 482 -9.97 10.79 21.20
CA ALA A 482 -11.27 10.34 20.70
C ALA A 482 -11.14 9.57 19.37
N LEU A 483 -10.04 9.73 18.62
CA LEU A 483 -9.79 8.99 17.38
C LEU A 483 -9.71 7.47 17.61
N LYS A 484 -9.34 7.02 18.82
CA LYS A 484 -9.36 5.58 19.17
C LYS A 484 -10.75 4.97 19.03
N THR A 485 -11.79 5.73 19.37
CA THR A 485 -13.19 5.31 19.26
C THR A 485 -13.76 5.57 17.87
N LEU A 486 -13.28 6.59 17.17
CA LEU A 486 -13.82 7.03 15.88
C LEU A 486 -13.21 6.30 14.67
N ARG A 487 -12.01 5.73 14.77
CA ARG A 487 -11.30 5.03 13.68
C ARG A 487 -11.90 3.65 13.36
N THR A 488 -13.17 3.61 12.99
CA THR A 488 -13.94 2.40 12.70
C THR A 488 -14.46 2.39 11.27
N ALA A 489 -14.87 1.20 10.81
CA ALA A 489 -15.53 1.00 9.52
C ALA A 489 -16.85 1.78 9.38
N GLU A 490 -17.49 2.16 10.50
CA GLU A 490 -18.75 2.93 10.52
C GLU A 490 -18.50 4.38 10.09
N PHE A 491 -17.54 5.06 10.72
CA PHE A 491 -17.31 6.49 10.52
C PHE A 491 -16.33 6.80 9.39
N LYS A 492 -15.36 5.90 9.15
CA LYS A 492 -14.25 6.07 8.20
C LYS A 492 -13.66 7.49 8.26
N PRO A 493 -13.24 7.97 9.44
CA PRO A 493 -12.91 9.38 9.64
C PRO A 493 -11.81 9.84 8.68
N TYR A 494 -11.91 11.08 8.23
CA TYR A 494 -10.85 11.80 7.55
C TYR A 494 -10.32 12.88 8.50
N VAL A 495 -9.07 12.72 8.95
CA VAL A 495 -8.49 13.49 10.04
C VAL A 495 -7.64 14.62 9.50
N ILE A 496 -8.05 15.85 9.82
CA ILE A 496 -7.37 17.07 9.43
C ILE A 496 -6.72 17.68 10.68
N PHE A 497 -5.40 17.79 10.67
CA PHE A 497 -4.64 18.51 11.69
C PHE A 497 -4.49 19.97 11.32
N VAL A 498 -5.08 20.86 12.12
CA VAL A 498 -4.98 22.31 11.95
C VAL A 498 -3.91 22.86 12.88
N ARG A 499 -2.90 23.51 12.31
CA ARG A 499 -1.86 24.21 13.08
C ARG A 499 -1.71 25.65 12.59
N PRO A 500 -1.44 26.62 13.47
CA PRO A 500 -1.14 27.98 13.05
C PRO A 500 0.23 28.04 12.38
N ARG A 501 0.42 28.99 11.47
CA ARG A 501 1.76 29.33 10.96
C ARG A 501 2.51 30.11 12.04
N ILE A 502 3.61 29.54 12.51
CA ILE A 502 4.51 30.18 13.47
C ILE A 502 5.68 30.72 12.66
N HIS A 503 5.95 32.02 12.78
CA HIS A 503 7.06 32.65 12.09
C HIS A 503 8.29 32.57 12.99
N ASP A 504 9.35 31.92 12.52
CA ASP A 504 10.65 32.02 13.17
C ASP A 504 11.15 33.46 13.03
N GLY A 505 11.49 34.10 14.14
CA GLY A 505 11.79 35.54 14.25
C GLY A 505 13.02 36.06 13.48
N GLN A 506 13.48 35.42 12.40
CA GLN A 506 14.66 35.84 11.63
C GLN A 506 14.37 36.68 10.38
N GLY A 507 13.11 36.88 10.00
CA GLY A 507 12.74 37.71 8.85
C GLY A 507 12.33 39.14 9.22
N LYS A 508 13.28 40.09 9.29
CA LYS A 508 12.95 41.52 9.14
C LYS A 508 12.41 41.73 7.71
N GLY A 509 11.09 41.82 7.56
CA GLY A 509 10.42 42.05 6.28
C GLY A 509 9.14 42.85 6.47
N PHE A 510 9.14 44.04 5.90
CA PHE A 510 8.11 45.08 5.96
C PHE A 510 6.79 44.60 5.35
N GLY A 511 5.68 44.75 6.09
CA GLY A 511 4.33 44.88 5.51
C GLY A 511 3.56 43.61 5.17
N SER A 512 2.97 42.96 6.18
CA SER A 512 1.56 42.50 6.14
C SER A 512 1.15 42.04 7.53
N SER A 513 0.37 42.88 8.21
CA SER A 513 -0.19 42.58 9.53
C SER A 513 -1.24 41.47 9.38
N SER A 514 -0.83 40.21 9.50
CA SER A 514 -1.75 39.11 9.72
C SER A 514 -2.43 39.35 11.06
N SER A 515 -3.76 39.51 11.06
CA SER A 515 -4.63 39.77 12.23
C SER A 515 -4.48 38.83 13.45
N LEU A 516 -3.60 37.83 13.40
CA LEU A 516 -3.34 36.86 14.47
C LEU A 516 -2.16 37.22 15.37
N SER A 517 -1.30 38.18 15.00
CA SER A 517 -0.06 38.49 15.73
C SER A 517 -0.14 39.74 16.61
N VAL A 518 -1.29 40.40 16.71
CA VAL A 518 -1.46 41.56 17.60
C VAL A 518 -1.66 41.06 19.04
N GLY A 519 -0.59 41.02 19.83
CA GLY A 519 -0.64 40.82 21.28
C GLY A 519 -0.22 39.45 21.82
N LEU A 520 0.45 38.61 21.04
CA LEU A 520 1.04 37.35 21.53
C LEU A 520 2.48 37.57 22.00
N THR A 521 2.85 36.98 23.14
CA THR A 521 4.22 37.00 23.66
C THR A 521 5.10 35.95 22.94
N GLU A 522 6.42 36.07 23.05
CA GLU A 522 7.35 35.07 22.53
C GLU A 522 7.17 33.70 23.21
N GLU A 523 6.83 33.71 24.50
CA GLU A 523 6.48 32.51 25.27
C GLU A 523 5.24 31.81 24.70
N ASP A 524 4.18 32.56 24.37
CA ASP A 524 2.98 32.02 23.73
C ASP A 524 3.30 31.35 22.38
N LEU A 525 4.17 31.98 21.57
CA LEU A 525 4.58 31.42 20.27
C LEU A 525 5.37 30.12 20.44
N LEU A 526 6.26 30.07 21.44
CA LEU A 526 7.02 28.87 21.76
C LEU A 526 6.10 27.74 22.24
N GLU A 527 5.14 28.04 23.13
CA GLU A 527 4.14 27.06 23.59
C GLU A 527 3.29 26.53 22.44
N MET A 528 2.89 27.40 21.51
CA MET A 528 2.15 27.02 20.30
C MET A 528 2.98 26.08 19.42
N SER A 529 4.28 26.33 19.25
CA SER A 529 5.18 25.48 18.46
C SER A 529 5.34 24.11 19.11
N GLN A 530 5.67 24.08 20.41
CA GLN A 530 5.80 22.84 21.15
C GLN A 530 4.50 22.04 21.17
N SER A 531 3.34 22.70 21.25
CA SER A 531 2.05 22.04 21.15
C SER A 531 1.82 21.39 19.78
N ALA A 532 2.27 22.02 18.69
CA ALA A 532 2.12 21.47 17.35
C ALA A 532 3.05 20.27 17.14
N GLU A 533 4.31 20.38 17.55
CA GLU A 533 5.30 19.29 17.47
C GLU A 533 4.85 18.06 18.26
N ARG A 534 4.41 18.25 19.52
CA ARG A 534 3.88 17.15 20.35
C ARG A 534 2.68 16.46 19.69
N MET A 535 1.79 17.23 19.06
CA MET A 535 0.62 16.68 18.37
C MET A 535 1.03 15.80 17.18
N GLU A 536 2.00 16.27 16.39
CA GLU A 536 2.50 15.56 15.22
C GLU A 536 3.27 14.28 15.62
N GLU A 537 4.08 14.35 16.68
CA GLU A 537 4.81 13.22 17.22
C GLU A 537 3.85 12.13 17.73
N CYS A 538 2.92 12.48 18.62
CA CYS A 538 2.01 11.51 19.24
C CYS A 538 0.92 11.01 18.29
N TYR A 539 0.36 11.89 17.45
CA TYR A 539 -0.87 11.62 16.70
C TYR A 539 -0.77 11.77 15.19
N GLY A 540 0.38 12.22 14.65
CA GLY A 540 0.56 12.42 13.21
C GLY A 540 0.36 11.17 12.36
N HIS A 541 0.43 9.97 12.96
CA HIS A 541 0.17 8.70 12.25
C HIS A 541 -1.32 8.48 11.90
N TRP A 542 -2.23 9.21 12.56
CA TRP A 542 -3.66 9.18 12.26
C TRP A 542 -4.12 10.32 11.34
N VAL A 543 -3.25 11.29 11.06
CA VAL A 543 -3.58 12.48 10.28
C VAL A 543 -3.55 12.17 8.79
N ASP A 544 -4.59 12.57 8.07
CA ASP A 544 -4.69 12.43 6.61
C ASP A 544 -4.28 13.73 5.90
N TYR A 545 -4.49 14.89 6.53
CA TYR A 545 -4.12 16.20 5.98
C TYR A 545 -3.68 17.18 7.06
N VAL A 546 -2.67 18.01 6.77
CA VAL A 546 -2.20 19.08 7.66
C VAL A 546 -2.57 20.43 7.04
N LEU A 547 -3.46 21.17 7.71
CA LEU A 547 -3.89 22.52 7.34
C LEU A 547 -3.05 23.55 8.12
N VAL A 548 -2.24 24.34 7.41
CA VAL A 548 -1.43 25.39 8.01
C VAL A 548 -2.17 26.73 7.93
N LYS A 549 -2.70 27.18 9.06
CA LYS A 549 -3.52 28.39 9.14
C LYS A 549 -2.63 29.64 9.20
N GLU A 550 -2.57 30.39 8.10
CA GLU A 550 -1.94 31.70 8.02
C GLU A 550 -2.95 32.82 8.28
N ASP A 551 -3.99 32.86 7.45
CA ASP A 551 -5.13 33.75 7.60
C ASP A 551 -6.44 32.94 7.59
N LEU A 552 -7.52 33.56 8.08
CA LEU A 552 -8.80 32.86 8.21
C LEU A 552 -9.48 32.61 6.85
N SER A 553 -9.29 33.48 5.86
CA SER A 553 -9.94 33.34 4.55
C SER A 553 -9.27 32.24 3.72
N GLY A 554 -7.94 32.27 3.66
CA GLY A 554 -7.14 31.24 2.99
C GLY A 554 -7.35 29.86 3.60
N ALA A 555 -7.34 29.76 4.93
CA ALA A 555 -7.58 28.50 5.62
C ALA A 555 -9.00 27.94 5.40
N VAL A 556 -10.03 28.80 5.28
CA VAL A 556 -11.40 28.36 4.93
C VAL A 556 -11.44 27.84 3.49
N ALA A 557 -10.83 28.55 2.54
CA ALA A 557 -10.79 28.11 1.14
C ALA A 557 -10.04 26.77 0.97
N GLU A 558 -8.90 26.60 1.63
CA GLU A 558 -8.13 25.36 1.63
C GLU A 558 -8.90 24.21 2.31
N LEU A 559 -9.59 24.51 3.41
CA LEU A 559 -10.44 23.54 4.09
C LEU A 559 -11.59 23.11 3.18
N HIS A 560 -12.23 24.02 2.45
CA HIS A 560 -13.25 23.67 1.45
C HIS A 560 -12.71 22.70 0.40
N GLY A 561 -11.59 23.03 -0.25
CA GLY A 561 -10.99 22.13 -1.25
C GLY A 561 -10.64 20.76 -0.67
N THR A 562 -10.17 20.70 0.57
CA THR A 562 -9.85 19.45 1.26
C THR A 562 -11.11 18.63 1.60
N LEU A 563 -12.17 19.29 2.06
CA LEU A 563 -13.46 18.65 2.32
C LEU A 563 -14.08 18.04 1.06
N GLU A 564 -13.92 18.71 -0.09
CA GLU A 564 -14.40 18.17 -1.36
C GLU A 564 -13.60 16.93 -1.78
N ARG A 565 -12.26 17.04 -1.82
CA ARG A 565 -11.38 15.92 -2.16
C ARG A 565 -11.59 14.70 -1.26
N ALA A 566 -11.78 14.91 0.04
CA ALA A 566 -12.03 13.84 1.00
C ALA A 566 -13.30 13.03 0.70
N GLN A 567 -14.27 13.62 -0.01
CA GLN A 567 -15.53 12.96 -0.38
C GLN A 567 -15.52 12.43 -1.82
N THR A 568 -14.81 13.08 -2.75
CA THR A 568 -14.86 12.75 -4.19
C THR A 568 -13.67 11.94 -4.71
N GLU A 569 -12.47 12.17 -4.18
CA GLU A 569 -11.26 11.51 -4.67
C GLU A 569 -11.01 10.18 -3.94
N PRO A 570 -10.34 9.20 -4.59
CA PRO A 570 -9.92 7.97 -3.92
C PRO A 570 -8.98 8.28 -2.74
N GLN A 571 -9.32 7.78 -1.56
CA GLN A 571 -8.52 7.94 -0.34
C GLN A 571 -8.01 6.59 0.15
N TRP A 572 -6.80 6.56 0.72
CA TRP A 572 -6.28 5.37 1.37
C TRP A 572 -6.89 5.21 2.75
N VAL A 573 -7.57 4.08 2.98
CA VAL A 573 -8.17 3.76 4.27
C VAL A 573 -7.70 2.38 4.74
N PRO A 574 -7.71 2.11 6.06
CA PRO A 574 -7.42 0.78 6.58
C PRO A 574 -8.27 -0.29 5.91
N VAL A 575 -7.65 -1.42 5.55
CA VAL A 575 -8.34 -2.55 4.89
C VAL A 575 -9.50 -3.07 5.74
N SER A 576 -9.36 -3.05 7.07
CA SER A 576 -10.39 -3.45 8.03
C SER A 576 -11.67 -2.61 7.95
N TRP A 577 -11.64 -1.43 7.31
CA TRP A 577 -12.83 -0.60 7.13
C TRP A 577 -13.68 -0.99 5.92
N VAL A 578 -13.11 -1.78 5.00
CA VAL A 578 -13.72 -2.12 3.70
C VAL A 578 -13.96 -3.62 3.58
N ARG A 579 -13.06 -4.47 4.08
CA ARG A 579 -13.27 -5.93 4.12
C ARG A 579 -14.19 -6.26 5.31
N ARG A 580 -15.39 -6.79 5.03
CA ARG A 580 -16.30 -7.39 6.02
C ARG A 580 -16.11 -8.90 6.05
#